data_AF-A0A2V4N505-F1
#
_entry.id   AF-A0A2V4N505-F1
#
_cell.length_a   1.000
_cell.length_b   1.000
_cell.length_c   1.000
_cell.angle_alpha   90.00
_cell.angle_beta   90.00
_cell.angle_gamma   90.00
#
_symmetry.space_group_name_H-M   'P 1'
#
loop_
_entity.id
_entity.type
_entity.pdbx_description
1 polymer ?
#
loop_
_entity_poly.entity_id
_entity_poly.type
_entity_poly.pdbx_seq_one_letter_code
_entity_poly.pdbx_strand_id
1 'polypeptide(L)'
;EWLARGVSPAGLRHALAAGLPQPVKCAAALLRHRLVEKMPPERVTAEPTTCAECERPFRSASGEHRCRSCREPVVAATELPPPDRIGWRERVRQAATA
;
A
#
# COMPACT_ATOMS: atom_id res chain seq x y z
N GLU A 1 14.49 -15.83 3.75
CA GLU A 1 13.46 -15.26 4.66
C GLU A 1 12.85 -13.95 4.18
N TRP A 2 13.52 -12.79 4.23
CA TRP A 2 12.88 -11.50 3.83
C TRP A 2 12.25 -11.50 2.42
N LEU A 3 12.97 -12.03 1.43
CA LEU A 3 12.47 -12.14 0.05
C LEU A 3 11.33 -13.15 -0.06
N ALA A 4 11.37 -14.24 0.72
CA ALA A 4 10.30 -15.25 0.77
C ALA A 4 9.01 -14.65 1.33
N ARG A 5 9.10 -13.69 2.27
CA ARG A 5 7.98 -12.89 2.79
C ARG A 5 7.48 -11.80 1.84
N GLY A 6 7.91 -11.84 0.57
CA GLY A 6 7.46 -10.93 -0.48
C GLY A 6 8.04 -9.51 -0.41
N VAL A 7 9.15 -9.29 0.30
CA VAL A 7 9.86 -8.00 0.23
C VAL A 7 10.68 -7.95 -1.05
N SER A 8 10.57 -6.85 -1.81
CA SER A 8 11.39 -6.66 -3.01
C SER A 8 12.86 -6.37 -2.65
N PRO A 9 13.83 -6.66 -3.53
CA PRO A 9 15.23 -6.33 -3.28
C PRO A 9 15.49 -4.83 -3.02
N ALA A 10 14.72 -3.94 -3.66
CA ALA A 10 14.78 -2.50 -3.40
C ALA A 10 14.24 -2.15 -2.00
N GLY A 11 13.11 -2.74 -1.61
CA GLY A 11 12.55 -2.58 -0.27
C GLY A 11 13.47 -3.09 0.83
N LEU A 12 14.13 -4.24 0.61
CA LEU A 12 15.11 -4.79 1.54
C LEU A 12 16.30 -3.84 1.73
N ARG A 13 16.89 -3.34 0.64
CA ARG A 13 17.99 -2.35 0.73
C ARG A 13 17.56 -1.10 1.48
N HIS A 14 16.37 -0.59 1.20
CA HIS A 14 15.82 0.56 1.90
C HIS A 14 15.66 0.27 3.40
N ALA A 15 15.04 -0.85 3.79
CA ALA A 15 14.86 -1.22 5.19
C ALA A 15 16.21 -1.37 5.94
N LEU A 16 17.23 -1.89 5.27
CA LEU A 16 18.55 -2.08 5.86
C LEU A 16 19.37 -0.78 5.98
N ALA A 17 19.21 0.15 5.03
CA ALA A 17 20.06 1.33 4.92
C ALA A 17 19.38 2.66 5.26
N ALA A 18 18.06 2.71 5.44
CA ALA A 18 17.36 3.94 5.82
C ALA A 18 17.60 4.28 7.30
N GLY A 19 17.72 5.58 7.61
CA GLY A 19 17.82 6.07 8.99
C GLY A 19 18.98 5.45 9.78
N LEU A 20 20.18 5.43 9.22
CA LEU A 20 21.36 4.90 9.92
C LEU A 20 21.74 5.80 11.09
N PRO A 21 22.07 5.23 12.26
CA PRO A 21 22.60 6.02 13.37
C PRO A 21 23.99 6.55 13.00
N GLN A 22 24.34 7.74 13.50
CA GLN A 22 25.66 8.34 13.26
C GLN A 22 26.39 8.52 14.60
N PRO A 23 27.60 7.93 14.78
CA PRO A 23 28.35 7.09 13.83
C PRO A 23 27.92 5.60 13.83
N VAL A 24 28.02 4.93 12.67
CA VAL A 24 27.90 3.47 12.59
C VAL A 24 29.23 2.82 12.96
N LYS A 25 29.31 2.20 14.14
CA LYS A 25 30.53 1.51 14.62
C LYS A 25 30.82 0.21 13.87
N CYS A 26 29.78 -0.55 13.49
CA CYS A 26 29.93 -1.82 12.78
C CYS A 26 28.71 -2.07 11.86
N ALA A 27 28.90 -1.90 10.55
CA ALA A 27 27.84 -2.08 9.56
C ALA A 27 27.28 -3.52 9.57
N ALA A 28 28.17 -4.53 9.62
CA ALA A 28 27.75 -5.93 9.60
C ALA A 28 26.88 -6.31 10.81
N ALA A 29 27.21 -5.82 12.01
CA ALA A 29 26.41 -6.06 13.21
C ALA A 29 25.04 -5.38 13.12
N LEU A 30 24.99 -4.15 12.62
CA LEU A 30 23.73 -3.42 12.41
C LEU A 30 22.82 -4.15 11.42
N LEU A 31 23.38 -4.62 10.29
CA LEU A 31 22.61 -5.36 9.29
C LEU A 31 22.07 -6.67 9.85
N ARG A 32 22.88 -7.45 10.58
CA ARG A 32 22.41 -8.68 11.26
C ARG A 32 21.27 -8.39 12.22
N HIS A 33 21.42 -7.35 13.05
CA HIS A 33 20.38 -6.94 13.99
C HIS A 33 19.09 -6.55 13.27
N ARG A 34 19.15 -5.71 12.23
CA ARG A 34 17.96 -5.31 11.47
C ARG A 34 17.31 -6.49 10.75
N LEU A 35 18.08 -7.41 10.19
CA LEU A 35 17.54 -8.60 9.53
C LEU A 35 16.69 -9.46 10.47
N VAL A 36 17.02 -9.50 11.76
CA VAL A 36 16.28 -10.26 12.78
C VAL A 36 15.14 -9.41 13.37
N GLU A 37 15.48 -8.27 13.96
CA GLU A 37 14.53 -7.46 14.74
C GLU A 37 13.51 -6.70 13.89
N LYS A 38 13.81 -6.45 12.61
CA LYS A 38 12.90 -5.78 11.68
C LYS A 38 12.31 -6.72 10.64
N MET A 39 12.45 -8.03 10.84
CA MET A 39 11.87 -9.03 9.97
C MET A 39 10.36 -8.77 9.81
N PRO A 40 9.85 -8.57 8.59
CA PRO A 40 8.42 -8.38 8.38
C PRO A 40 7.64 -9.63 8.79
N PRO A 41 6.38 -9.50 9.23
CA PRO A 41 5.54 -10.67 9.50
C PRO A 41 5.38 -11.52 8.24
N GLU A 42 5.09 -12.81 8.45
CA GLU A 42 4.78 -13.72 7.36
C GLU A 42 3.53 -13.20 6.62
N ARG A 43 3.59 -13.12 5.29
CA ARG A 43 2.43 -12.68 4.51
C ARG A 43 1.45 -13.84 4.42
N VAL A 44 0.40 -13.80 5.22
CA VAL A 44 -0.75 -14.67 5.01
C VAL A 44 -1.48 -14.18 3.77
N THR A 45 -1.32 -14.92 2.66
CA THR A 45 -2.14 -14.68 1.48
C THR A 45 -3.52 -15.25 1.79
N ALA A 46 -4.50 -14.39 2.03
CA ALA A 46 -5.88 -14.83 2.19
C ALA A 46 -6.36 -15.46 0.87
N GLU A 47 -6.69 -16.74 0.93
CA GLU A 47 -7.35 -17.45 -0.17
C GLU A 47 -8.65 -16.71 -0.54
N PRO A 48 -8.94 -16.54 -1.84
CA PRO A 48 -10.22 -15.95 -2.25
C PRO A 48 -11.37 -16.84 -1.76
N THR A 49 -12.39 -16.20 -1.18
CA THR A 49 -13.64 -16.83 -0.76
C THR A 49 -14.80 -16.29 -1.59
N THR A 50 -15.95 -16.96 -1.52
CA THR A 50 -17.14 -16.60 -2.29
C THR A 50 -18.06 -15.69 -1.47
N CYS A 51 -18.55 -14.62 -2.09
CA CYS A 51 -19.51 -13.71 -1.46
C CYS A 51 -20.88 -14.38 -1.28
N ALA A 52 -21.45 -14.31 -0.08
CA ALA A 52 -22.74 -14.91 0.26
C ALA A 52 -23.95 -14.32 -0.50
N GLU A 53 -23.83 -13.11 -1.06
CA GLU A 53 -24.92 -12.44 -1.79
C GLU A 53 -24.80 -12.49 -3.31
N CYS A 54 -23.64 -12.14 -3.86
CA CYS A 54 -23.44 -12.03 -5.31
C CYS A 54 -22.57 -13.14 -5.91
N GLU A 55 -22.14 -14.12 -5.09
CA GLU A 55 -21.33 -15.28 -5.48
C GLU A 55 -19.99 -14.96 -6.16
N ARG A 56 -19.55 -13.71 -6.11
CA ARG A 56 -18.26 -13.30 -6.67
C ARG A 56 -17.10 -13.69 -5.75
N PRO A 57 -15.98 -14.19 -6.30
CA PRO A 57 -14.78 -14.43 -5.52
C PRO A 57 -14.19 -13.10 -5.03
N PHE A 58 -13.81 -13.03 -3.75
CA PHE A 58 -13.17 -11.88 -3.14
C PHE A 58 -12.20 -12.31 -2.04
N ARG A 59 -11.25 -11.45 -1.67
CA ARG A 59 -10.36 -11.72 -0.53
C ARG A 59 -10.98 -11.16 0.75
N SER A 60 -11.25 -12.00 1.73
CA SER A 60 -11.75 -11.55 3.04
C SER A 60 -10.59 -11.04 3.89
N ALA A 61 -10.76 -9.88 4.53
CA ALA A 61 -9.72 -9.32 5.38
C ALA A 61 -9.73 -9.96 6.77
N SER A 62 -10.90 -10.41 7.26
CA SER A 62 -11.07 -10.99 8.60
C SER A 62 -12.36 -11.82 8.71
N GLY A 63 -12.48 -12.92 7.95
CA GLY A 63 -13.61 -13.86 8.10
C GLY A 63 -14.96 -13.33 7.57
N GLU A 64 -14.95 -12.23 6.84
CA GLU A 64 -16.16 -11.63 6.28
C GLU A 64 -16.72 -12.51 5.15
N HIS A 65 -18.05 -12.62 5.08
CA HIS A 65 -18.76 -13.40 4.06
C HIS A 65 -19.33 -12.58 2.91
N ARG A 66 -19.27 -11.25 2.99
CA ARG A 66 -19.77 -10.33 1.96
C ARG A 66 -18.62 -9.58 1.32
N CYS A 67 -18.66 -9.37 0.00
CA CYS A 67 -17.66 -8.57 -0.70
C CYS A 67 -17.81 -7.07 -0.38
N ARG A 68 -16.78 -6.26 -0.69
CA ARG A 68 -16.81 -4.80 -0.44
C ARG A 68 -18.04 -4.14 -1.08
N SER A 69 -18.34 -4.46 -2.34
CA SER A 69 -19.47 -3.88 -3.08
C SER A 69 -20.85 -4.22 -2.48
N CYS A 70 -20.98 -5.36 -1.80
CA CYS A 70 -22.22 -5.72 -1.11
C CYS A 70 -22.30 -5.05 0.26
N ARG A 71 -21.15 -4.84 0.94
CA ARG A 71 -21.09 -4.20 2.26
C ARG A 71 -21.30 -2.70 2.21
N GLU A 72 -20.64 -2.04 1.27
CA GLU A 72 -20.80 -0.62 1.04
C GLU A 72 -21.97 -0.47 0.07
N PRO A 73 -23.15 0.02 0.53
CA PRO A 73 -24.15 0.45 -0.44
C PRO A 73 -23.44 1.43 -1.35
N VAL A 74 -23.56 1.23 -2.66
CA VAL A 74 -23.08 2.20 -3.65
C VAL A 74 -23.84 3.47 -3.36
N VAL A 75 -23.26 4.36 -2.54
CA VAL A 75 -23.59 5.77 -2.56
C VAL A 75 -23.25 6.14 -3.99
N ALA A 76 -24.30 6.26 -4.81
CA ALA A 76 -24.19 6.68 -6.18
C ALA A 76 -23.25 7.86 -6.15
N ALA A 77 -22.05 7.67 -6.70
CA ALA A 77 -21.09 8.75 -6.80
C ALA A 77 -21.87 9.87 -7.48
N THR A 78 -22.13 10.95 -6.76
CA THR A 78 -22.63 12.16 -7.37
C THR A 78 -21.68 12.39 -8.52
N GLU A 79 -22.17 12.29 -9.76
CA GLU A 79 -21.40 12.60 -10.95
C GLU A 79 -21.01 14.07 -10.83
N LEU A 80 -19.87 14.30 -10.18
CA LEU A 80 -19.17 15.55 -10.29
C LEU A 80 -18.82 15.65 -11.77
N PRO A 81 -19.18 16.76 -12.44
CA PRO A 81 -18.78 16.96 -13.82
C PRO A 81 -17.27 16.74 -13.92
N PRO A 82 -16.79 16.09 -15.00
CA PRO A 82 -15.38 15.76 -15.14
C PRO A 82 -14.56 17.03 -14.88
N PRO A 83 -13.50 16.97 -14.04
CA PRO A 83 -12.72 18.14 -13.75
C PRO A 83 -12.19 18.71 -15.06
N ASP A 84 -12.39 20.01 -15.24
CA ASP A 84 -11.94 20.69 -16.44
C ASP A 84 -10.42 20.51 -16.55
N ARG A 85 -9.98 19.78 -17.58
CA ARG A 85 -8.57 19.41 -17.75
C ARG A 85 -7.79 20.58 -18.33
N ILE A 86 -7.67 21.65 -17.54
CA ILE A 86 -6.92 22.83 -17.95
C ILE A 86 -5.41 22.57 -17.93
N GLY A 87 -4.76 22.94 -19.04
CA GLY A 87 -3.32 22.84 -19.20
C GLY A 87 -2.57 23.68 -18.16
N TRP A 88 -1.32 23.31 -17.84
CA TRP A 88 -0.52 23.97 -16.81
C TRP A 88 -0.33 25.47 -17.04
N ARG A 89 -0.26 25.91 -18.32
CA ARG A 89 -0.17 27.35 -18.68
C ARG A 89 -1.41 28.14 -18.27
N GLU A 90 -2.59 27.56 -18.40
CA GLU A 90 -3.86 28.20 -18.04
C GLU A 90 -3.97 28.36 -16.52
N ARG A 91 -3.56 27.33 -15.77
CA ARG A 91 -3.50 27.38 -14.30
C ARG A 91 -2.60 28.50 -13.78
N VAL A 92 -1.44 28.69 -14.40
CA VAL A 92 -0.53 29.79 -14.05
C VAL A 92 -1.16 31.15 -14.34
N ARG A 93 -1.90 31.28 -15.45
CA ARG A 93 -2.59 32.53 -15.80
C ARG A 93 -3.69 32.87 -14.81
N GLN A 94 -4.52 31.89 -14.42
CA GLN A 94 -5.59 32.08 -13.44
C GLN A 94 -5.07 32.50 -12.06
N ALA A 95 -3.96 31.89 -11.59
CA ALA A 95 -3.34 32.23 -10.33
C ALA A 95 -2.73 33.64 -10.30
N ALA A 96 -2.40 34.21 -11.46
CA ALA A 96 -1.91 35.59 -11.56
C ALA A 96 -3.03 36.65 -11.57
N THR A 97 -4.29 36.23 -11.74
CA THR A 97 -5.48 37.10 -11.80
C THR A 97 -6.36 37.03 -10.55
N ALA A 98 -6.06 36.14 -9.61
CA ALA A 98 -6.72 36.01 -8.30
C ALA A 98 -5.93 36.77 -7.23
#